data_AF-L1N3Q0-F1
#
_entry.id   AF-L1N3Q0-F1
#
_cell.length_a   1.000
_cell.length_b   1.000
_cell.length_c   1.000
_cell.angle_alpha   90.00
_cell.angle_beta   90.00
_cell.angle_gamma   90.00
#
_symmetry.space_group_name_H-M   'P 1'
#
loop_
_entity.id
_entity.type
_entity.pdbx_description
1 polymer ?
#
loop_
_entity_poly.entity_id
_entity_poly.type
_entity_poly.pdbx_seq_one_letter_code
_entity_poly.pdbx_strand_id
1 'polypeptide(L)'
;FDGQTFETAARLAFKVQEDGTVRLVPHLVQTAPNLDLEYKGHRFTEEDKRNLKETGNLGRIVDLANTETGELKPSFVSIDRQTHEL
;
A
#
# COMPACT_ATOMS: atom_id res chain seq x y z
N PHE A 1 -11.04 -20.65 -3.51
CA PHE A 1 -10.79 -20.54 -2.06
C PHE A 1 -12.05 -21.01 -1.33
N ASP A 2 -11.88 -21.96 -0.42
CA ASP A 2 -12.89 -22.94 0.02
C ASP A 2 -13.55 -22.55 1.35
N GLY A 3 -14.18 -21.36 1.41
CA GLY A 3 -14.96 -20.93 2.59
C GLY A 3 -14.19 -20.73 3.90
N GLN A 4 -12.86 -20.59 3.86
CA GLN A 4 -12.07 -20.33 5.07
C GLN A 4 -12.26 -18.88 5.56
N THR A 5 -12.67 -18.74 6.82
CA THR A 5 -12.77 -17.46 7.53
C THR A 5 -11.52 -17.24 8.36
N PHE A 6 -10.92 -16.06 8.25
CA PHE A 6 -9.77 -15.64 9.07
C PHE A 6 -10.16 -14.43 9.90
N GLU A 7 -9.78 -14.44 11.18
CA GLU A 7 -9.94 -13.30 12.07
C GLU A 7 -8.67 -12.43 12.01
N THR A 8 -8.85 -11.12 11.79
CA THR A 8 -7.73 -10.17 11.74
C THR A 8 -8.17 -8.77 12.17
N ALA A 9 -7.21 -7.96 12.61
CA ALA A 9 -7.44 -6.54 12.88
C ALA A 9 -7.42 -5.74 11.57
N ALA A 10 -8.22 -4.67 11.51
CA ALA A 10 -8.26 -3.77 10.37
C ALA A 10 -8.52 -2.34 10.81
N ARG A 11 -7.98 -1.38 10.05
CA ARG A 11 -8.37 0.03 10.10
C ARG A 11 -9.45 0.27 9.06
N LEU A 12 -10.59 0.80 9.47
CA LEU A 12 -11.72 1.06 8.58
C LEU A 12 -11.70 2.52 8.11
N ALA A 13 -11.86 2.72 6.81
CA ALA A 13 -12.03 4.03 6.20
C ALA A 13 -13.42 4.16 5.58
N PHE A 14 -14.06 5.31 5.78
CA PHE A 14 -15.28 5.68 5.07
C PHE A 14 -14.89 6.55 3.87
N LYS A 15 -15.28 6.12 2.66
CA LYS A 15 -15.03 6.87 1.43
C LYS A 15 -16.35 7.28 0.80
N VAL A 16 -16.55 8.59 0.64
CA VAL A 16 -17.67 9.13 -0.12
C VAL A 16 -17.43 8.86 -1.60
N GLN A 17 -18.42 8.31 -2.28
CA GLN A 17 -18.42 8.03 -3.71
C GLN A 17 -18.91 9.26 -4.50
N GLU A 18 -18.76 9.24 -5.82
CA GLU A 18 -19.20 10.34 -6.70
C GLU A 18 -20.71 10.60 -6.63
N ASP A 19 -21.51 9.56 -6.37
CA ASP A 19 -22.96 9.64 -6.20
C ASP A 19 -23.40 10.10 -4.79
N GLY A 20 -22.44 10.41 -3.91
CA GLY A 20 -22.68 10.85 -2.53
C GLY A 20 -22.89 9.72 -1.52
N THR A 21 -22.89 8.45 -1.94
CA THR A 21 -22.98 7.32 -1.01
C THR A 21 -21.66 7.10 -0.26
N VAL A 22 -21.71 6.38 0.87
CA VAL A 22 -20.51 6.08 1.68
C VAL A 22 -20.18 4.59 1.57
N ARG A 23 -18.94 4.30 1.16
CA ARG A 23 -18.38 2.95 1.13
C ARG A 23 -17.43 2.73 2.30
N LEU A 24 -17.57 1.57 2.96
CA LEU A 24 -16.61 1.10 3.95
C LEU A 24 -15.44 0.38 3.24
N VAL A 25 -14.21 0.83 3.52
CA VAL A 25 -12.98 0.25 2.96
C VAL A 25 -12.11 -0.27 4.11
N PRO A 26 -11.91 -1.59 4.21
CA PRO A 26 -11.00 -2.15 5.20
C PRO A 26 -9.54 -2.07 4.71
N HIS A 27 -8.66 -1.63 5.62
CA HIS A 27 -7.21 -1.70 5.50
C HIS A 27 -6.71 -2.70 6.54
N LEU A 28 -6.27 -3.88 6.10
CA LEU A 28 -5.94 -4.97 7.02
C LEU A 28 -4.60 -4.68 7.72
N VAL A 29 -4.53 -4.99 9.02
CA VAL A 29 -3.27 -4.90 9.78
C VAL A 29 -2.40 -6.09 9.41
N GLN A 30 -1.26 -5.82 8.78
CA GLN A 30 -0.28 -6.83 8.41
C GLN A 30 0.85 -6.85 9.44
N THR A 31 1.56 -7.98 9.56
CA THR A 31 2.75 -8.08 10.42
C THR A 31 3.98 -7.41 9.80
N ALA A 32 4.04 -7.35 8.47
CA ALA A 32 5.10 -6.70 7.71
C ALA A 32 4.59 -6.33 6.30
N PRO A 33 5.16 -5.30 5.65
CA PRO A 33 4.86 -4.97 4.27
C PRO A 33 5.44 -6.02 3.32
N ASN A 34 4.72 -6.36 2.25
CA ASN A 34 5.25 -7.21 1.19
C ASN A 34 6.02 -6.38 0.17
N LEU A 35 7.35 -6.36 0.31
CA LEU A 35 8.24 -5.58 -0.56
C LEU A 35 8.80 -6.37 -1.75
N ASP A 36 8.44 -7.66 -1.87
CA ASP A 36 8.90 -8.51 -2.98
C ASP A 36 7.96 -8.43 -4.19
N LEU A 37 6.72 -7.97 -3.97
CA LEU A 37 5.77 -7.66 -5.04
C LEU A 37 6.05 -6.26 -5.62
N GLU A 38 5.75 -6.13 -6.90
CA GLU A 38 5.76 -4.84 -7.57
C GLU A 38 4.68 -3.93 -6.97
N TYR A 39 5.04 -2.70 -6.66
CA TYR A 39 4.13 -1.69 -6.15
C TYR A 39 3.92 -0.61 -7.19
N LYS A 40 2.72 -0.58 -7.80
CA LYS A 40 2.32 0.42 -8.80
C LYS A 40 3.37 0.60 -9.91
N GLY A 41 3.81 -0.47 -10.56
CA GLY A 41 4.81 -0.40 -11.62
C GLY A 41 6.26 -0.32 -11.15
N HIS A 42 6.52 -0.18 -9.84
CA HIS A 42 7.86 -0.08 -9.28
C HIS A 42 8.26 -1.36 -8.55
N ARG A 43 9.35 -1.98 -9.00
CA ARG A 43 9.98 -3.10 -8.30
C ARG A 43 11.07 -2.58 -7.37
N PHE A 44 10.91 -2.82 -6.07
CA PHE A 44 11.87 -2.38 -5.07
C PHE A 44 13.22 -3.08 -5.22
N THR A 45 14.28 -2.28 -5.21
CA THR A 45 15.67 -2.76 -5.11
C THR A 45 15.98 -3.22 -3.69
N GLU A 46 17.09 -3.91 -3.48
CA GLU A 46 17.50 -4.31 -2.13
C GLU A 46 17.80 -3.12 -1.21
N GLU A 47 18.26 -2.00 -1.78
CA GLU A 47 18.46 -0.75 -1.03
C GLU A 47 17.12 -0.10 -0.65
N ASP A 48 16.15 -0.07 -1.57
CA ASP A 48 14.78 0.39 -1.28
C ASP A 48 14.18 -0.42 -0.12
N LYS A 49 14.31 -1.74 -0.17
CA LYS A 49 13.80 -2.64 0.87
C LYS A 49 14.47 -2.39 2.21
N ARG A 50 15.79 -2.17 2.26
CA ARG A 50 16.48 -1.80 3.50
C ARG A 50 15.96 -0.48 4.06
N ASN A 51 15.89 0.57 3.24
CA ASN A 51 15.45 1.89 3.68
C ASN A 51 14.02 1.86 4.24
N LEU A 52 13.11 1.17 3.53
CA LEU A 52 11.74 0.99 3.97
C LEU A 52 11.65 0.22 5.30
N LYS A 53 12.43 -0.85 5.48
CA LYS A 53 12.45 -1.64 6.73
C LYS A 53 13.05 -0.86 7.91
N GLU A 54 14.11 -0.11 7.68
CA GLU A 54 14.85 0.58 8.74
C GLU A 54 14.20 1.91 9.14
N THR A 55 13.68 2.66 8.17
CA THR A 55 13.20 4.03 8.39
C THR A 55 11.70 4.20 8.17
N GLY A 56 11.03 3.21 7.59
CA GLY A 56 9.65 3.32 7.13
C GLY A 56 9.49 4.13 5.83
N ASN A 57 10.58 4.62 5.24
CA ASN A 57 10.56 5.48 4.05
C ASN A 57 11.51 4.96 2.97
N LEU A 58 11.15 5.17 1.70
CA LEU A 58 11.99 4.79 0.57
C LEU A 58 13.28 5.64 0.50
N GLY A 59 13.20 6.89 0.95
CA GLY A 59 14.34 7.81 1.01
C GLY A 59 14.67 8.53 -0.30
N ARG A 60 13.91 8.29 -1.37
CA ARG A 60 14.05 8.94 -2.68
C ARG A 60 12.70 9.03 -3.40
N ILE A 61 12.65 9.85 -4.45
CA ILE A 61 11.49 9.95 -5.33
C ILE A 61 11.58 8.82 -6.38
N VAL A 62 10.44 8.19 -6.65
CA VAL A 62 10.26 7.20 -7.71
C VAL A 62 9.03 7.53 -8.54
N ASP A 63 9.05 7.13 -9.81
CA ASP A 63 7.87 7.18 -10.64
C ASP A 63 6.98 5.96 -10.37
N LEU A 64 5.73 6.22 -9.97
CA LEU A 64 4.71 5.19 -9.79
C LEU A 64 3.68 5.28 -10.91
N ALA A 65 3.25 4.13 -11.42
CA ALA A 65 2.19 4.05 -12.40
C ALA A 65 0.83 4.24 -11.73
N ASN A 66 0.01 5.12 -12.29
CA ASN A 66 -1.43 5.02 -12.12
C ASN A 66 -1.90 3.75 -12.86
N THR A 67 -2.35 2.75 -12.12
CA THR A 67 -2.75 1.46 -12.69
C THR A 67 -3.99 1.54 -13.58
N GLU A 68 -4.76 2.64 -13.51
CA GLU A 68 -5.94 2.87 -14.34
C GLU A 68 -5.59 3.57 -15.66
N THR A 69 -4.67 4.55 -15.63
CA THR A 69 -4.34 5.38 -16.80
C THR A 69 -3.00 5.06 -17.46
N GLY A 70 -2.11 4.36 -16.76
CA GLY A 70 -0.73 4.10 -17.19
C GLY A 70 0.23 5.28 -17.01
N GLU A 71 -0.25 6.43 -16.54
CA GLU A 71 0.59 7.62 -16.31
C GLU A 71 1.60 7.38 -15.19
N LEU A 72 2.86 7.78 -15.42
CA LEU A 72 3.91 7.75 -14.41
C LEU A 72 3.95 9.06 -13.62
N LYS A 73 3.91 8.96 -12.29
CA LYS A 73 3.92 10.11 -11.38
C LYS A 73 5.08 10.04 -10.37
N PRO A 74 5.92 11.08 -10.30
CA PRO A 74 6.94 11.21 -9.26
C PRO A 74 6.30 11.22 -7.87
N SER A 75 6.74 10.31 -7.01
CA SER A 75 6.08 10.00 -5.74
C SER A 75 7.09 9.70 -4.62
N PHE A 76 6.71 10.04 -3.40
CA PHE A 76 7.34 9.53 -2.18
C PHE A 76 6.61 8.26 -1.73
N VAL A 77 7.36 7.28 -1.21
CA VAL A 77 6.81 6.01 -0.72
C VAL A 77 7.22 5.79 0.73
N SER A 78 6.24 5.45 1.56
CA SER A 78 6.41 5.18 3.00
C SER A 78 5.47 4.07 3.45
N ILE A 79 5.85 3.35 4.50
CA ILE A 79 5.02 2.31 5.10
C ILE A 79 4.13 2.93 6.18
N ASP A 80 2.82 2.65 6.12
CA ASP A 80 1.90 2.97 7.21
C ASP A 80 2.28 2.18 8.48
N ARG A 81 2.45 2.89 9.58
CA ARG A 81 2.96 2.30 10.84
C ARG A 81 1.98 1.35 11.52
N GLN A 82 0.70 1.37 11.16
CA GLN A 82 -0.34 0.54 11.79
C GLN A 82 -0.75 -0.61 10.89
N THR A 83 -0.89 -0.38 9.59
CA THR A 83 -1.36 -1.40 8.65
C THR A 83 -0.24 -2.09 7.90
N HIS A 84 0.96 -1.49 7.88
CA HIS A 84 2.08 -1.87 7.04
C HIS A 84 1.76 -1.87 5.52
N GLU A 85 0.79 -1.05 5.11
CA GLU A 85 0.53 -0.77 3.70
C GLU A 85 1.48 0.31 3.14
N LEU A 86 1.60 0.39 1.81
CA LEU A 86 2.44 1.33 1.07
C LEU A 86 1.62 2.38 0.31
#